data_AF-A0A972PH92-F1
#
_entry.id   AF-A0A972PH92-F1
#
_cell.length_a   1.000
_cell.length_b   1.000
_cell.length_c   1.000
_cell.angle_alpha   90.00
_cell.angle_beta   90.00
_cell.angle_gamma   90.00
#
_symmetry.space_group_name_H-M   'P 1'
#
loop_
_entity.id
_entity.type
_entity.pdbx_description
1 polymer ?
#
loop_
_entity_poly.entity_id
_entity_poly.type
_entity_poly.pdbx_seq_one_letter_code
_entity_poly.pdbx_strand_id
1 'polypeptide(L)'
;MAEHPLLIFPAPLRSERLKRLGSGGRKVKLPDAQQQASRLAPQFKRLQEAMEKQRLILQSTSLGIQPEQTLVLETVGSVERFINAVKKISGLEWLGELELTDIDPGDGFEDERDPDKKLTGQLFLIMTDRRALDELLSLFNKWREDPEAPFPKGLAPMKDLFRYHLRTIRPWDAQDRIRDTGLWEDWKERIEHGQETVPFEVELWYRNDPNRRQKANAYLENVVQTLGGEITSQCVIPEIAYHGVLGRIPIKEVSQFLLQVDTLADFRLFQCEDIMYVHPVGQCAIRIPEDMSETQHIGQLVDSVLPRGEPIVALFDGLPLTKHRLLDGRLIVDDPDGFESAYQA
;
A
#
# COMPACT_ATOMS: atom_id res chain seq x y z
N MET A 1 43.83 -15.53 -2.92
CA MET A 1 42.68 -16.47 -3.04
C MET A 1 41.79 -16.31 -1.82
N ALA A 2 40.90 -15.33 -1.88
CA ALA A 2 39.63 -15.22 -1.15
C ALA A 2 39.16 -13.78 -1.36
N GLU A 3 38.76 -13.43 -2.59
CA GLU A 3 38.59 -12.02 -2.94
C GLU A 3 37.39 -11.87 -3.84
N HIS A 4 36.20 -11.91 -3.23
CA HIS A 4 35.05 -11.03 -3.46
C HIS A 4 33.96 -11.46 -2.45
N PRO A 5 33.15 -10.55 -1.89
CA PRO A 5 31.91 -10.96 -1.25
C PRO A 5 31.08 -11.67 -2.32
N LEU A 6 30.97 -12.99 -2.19
CA LEU A 6 30.09 -13.77 -3.04
C LEU A 6 28.68 -13.28 -2.74
N LEU A 7 28.10 -12.52 -3.66
CA LEU A 7 26.64 -12.48 -3.80
C LEU A 7 26.25 -13.89 -4.25
N ILE A 8 26.14 -14.79 -3.27
CA ILE A 8 25.53 -16.09 -3.43
C ILE A 8 24.05 -15.80 -3.57
N PHE A 9 23.65 -15.43 -4.79
CA PHE A 9 22.28 -15.67 -5.17
C PHE A 9 22.07 -17.17 -5.01
N PRO A 10 21.07 -17.62 -4.23
CA PRO A 10 20.72 -19.03 -4.24
C PRO A 10 20.51 -19.44 -5.70
N ALA A 11 20.96 -20.65 -6.06
CA ALA A 11 20.74 -21.17 -7.40
C ALA A 11 19.29 -20.88 -7.79
N PRO A 12 19.01 -20.24 -8.94
CA PRO A 12 17.67 -19.81 -9.30
C PRO A 12 16.74 -21.00 -9.19
N LEU A 13 15.94 -20.99 -8.13
CA LEU A 13 14.91 -21.98 -7.94
C LEU A 13 13.91 -21.67 -9.03
N ARG A 14 13.75 -22.59 -9.99
CA ARG A 14 12.46 -22.70 -10.67
C ARG A 14 11.46 -22.96 -9.57
N SER A 15 10.85 -21.88 -9.09
CA SER A 15 9.62 -21.95 -8.31
C SER A 15 8.72 -22.84 -9.14
N GLU A 16 8.33 -23.99 -8.60
CA GLU A 16 7.20 -24.71 -9.17
C GLU A 16 6.10 -23.66 -9.24
N ARG A 17 5.59 -23.39 -10.47
CA ARG A 17 4.47 -22.48 -10.70
C ARG A 17 3.54 -22.62 -9.51
N LEU A 18 3.45 -21.56 -8.69
CA LEU A 18 2.86 -21.61 -7.35
C LEU A 18 1.63 -22.48 -7.48
N LYS A 19 1.74 -23.73 -7.01
CA LYS A 19 0.64 -24.68 -7.16
C LYS A 19 -0.41 -23.98 -6.34
N ARG A 20 -1.41 -23.37 -6.99
CA ARG A 20 -2.65 -22.96 -6.34
C ARG A 20 -2.92 -24.11 -5.41
N LEU A 21 -2.77 -23.89 -4.11
CA LEU A 21 -2.92 -24.93 -3.11
C LEU A 21 -4.23 -25.57 -3.50
N GLY A 22 -4.14 -26.79 -4.05
CA GLY A 22 -5.30 -27.38 -4.69
C GLY A 22 -6.38 -27.31 -3.64
N SER A 23 -7.51 -26.71 -3.97
CA SER A 23 -8.70 -26.73 -3.13
C SER A 23 -9.23 -28.16 -3.10
N GLY A 24 -8.39 -29.14 -2.74
CA GLY A 24 -8.88 -30.41 -2.24
C GLY A 24 -9.71 -30.02 -1.04
N GLY A 25 -11.02 -30.09 -1.20
CA GLY A 25 -12.05 -29.47 -0.36
C GLY A 25 -11.81 -29.73 1.12
N ARG A 26 -10.96 -28.91 1.72
CA ARG A 26 -10.75 -28.83 3.15
C ARG A 26 -11.84 -27.90 3.62
N LYS A 27 -12.80 -28.49 4.30
CA LYS A 27 -13.95 -27.78 4.81
C LYS A 27 -13.47 -26.93 5.98
N VAL A 28 -13.69 -25.64 5.86
CA VAL A 28 -13.54 -24.70 6.96
C VAL A 28 -14.88 -24.70 7.68
N LYS A 29 -14.88 -24.91 8.99
CA LYS A 29 -16.04 -24.66 9.83
C LYS A 29 -16.33 -23.17 9.78
N LEU A 30 -17.59 -22.83 9.57
CA LEU A 30 -18.05 -21.46 9.39
C LEU A 30 -18.87 -21.01 10.61
N PRO A 31 -18.83 -19.72 10.98
CA PRO A 31 -19.78 -19.19 11.94
C PRO A 31 -21.20 -19.35 11.40
N ASP A 32 -22.16 -19.59 12.29
CA ASP A 32 -23.56 -19.53 11.89
C ASP A 32 -23.97 -18.09 11.52
N ALA A 33 -25.09 -17.94 10.83
CA ALA A 33 -25.53 -16.63 10.33
C ALA A 33 -25.77 -15.62 11.45
N GLN A 34 -26.25 -16.05 12.63
CA GLN A 34 -26.52 -15.17 13.75
C GLN A 34 -25.23 -14.69 14.40
N GLN A 35 -24.29 -15.61 14.67
CA GLN A 35 -22.95 -15.30 15.17
C GLN A 35 -22.24 -14.33 14.22
N GLN A 36 -22.27 -14.65 12.93
CA GLN A 36 -21.64 -13.85 11.88
C GLN A 36 -22.23 -12.44 11.80
N ALA A 37 -23.55 -12.30 11.88
CA ALA A 37 -24.21 -11.00 11.90
C ALA A 37 -23.87 -10.20 13.16
N SER A 38 -23.88 -10.81 14.34
CA SER A 38 -23.52 -10.16 15.60
C SER A 38 -22.08 -9.63 15.60
N ARG A 39 -21.16 -10.35 14.96
CA ARG A 39 -19.74 -9.99 14.86
C ARG A 39 -19.47 -8.87 13.86
N LEU A 40 -20.18 -8.86 12.74
CA LEU A 40 -20.00 -7.88 11.67
C LEU A 40 -20.76 -6.56 11.93
N ALA A 41 -21.92 -6.61 12.60
CA ALA A 41 -22.73 -5.42 12.87
C ALA A 41 -21.97 -4.24 13.53
N PRO A 42 -21.17 -4.43 14.60
CA PRO A 42 -20.40 -3.32 15.17
C PRO A 42 -19.32 -2.79 14.21
N GLN A 43 -18.81 -3.62 13.30
CA GLN A 43 -17.82 -3.22 12.32
C GLN A 43 -18.42 -2.28 11.26
N PHE A 44 -19.57 -2.64 10.72
CA PHE A 44 -20.34 -1.76 9.83
C PHE A 44 -20.71 -0.43 10.50
N LYS A 45 -21.07 -0.45 11.78
CA LYS A 45 -21.33 0.77 12.54
C LYS A 45 -20.10 1.69 12.59
N ARG A 46 -18.90 1.13 12.83
CA ARG A 46 -17.65 1.90 12.80
C ARG A 46 -17.36 2.52 11.43
N LEU A 47 -17.70 1.84 10.34
CA LEU A 47 -17.56 2.41 8.98
C LEU A 47 -18.46 3.66 8.83
N GLN A 48 -19.71 3.58 9.27
CA GLN A 48 -20.62 4.73 9.21
C GLN A 48 -20.12 5.90 10.08
N GLU A 49 -19.65 5.62 11.30
CA GLU A 49 -19.08 6.62 12.20
C GLU A 49 -17.84 7.30 11.58
N ALA A 50 -16.97 6.52 10.93
CA ALA A 50 -15.80 7.04 10.23
C ALA A 50 -16.17 7.90 9.00
N MET A 51 -17.11 7.45 8.17
CA MET A 51 -17.64 8.22 7.03
C MET A 51 -18.25 9.55 7.48
N GLU A 52 -18.98 9.55 8.60
CA GLU A 52 -19.58 10.76 9.16
C GLU A 52 -18.53 11.71 9.77
N LYS A 53 -17.50 11.17 10.46
CA LYS A 53 -16.34 11.97 10.90
C LYS A 53 -15.68 12.66 9.71
N GLN A 54 -15.46 11.93 8.62
CA GLN A 54 -14.83 12.48 7.42
C GLN A 54 -15.68 13.56 6.75
N ARG A 55 -17.00 13.38 6.70
CA ARG A 55 -17.93 14.40 6.21
C ARG A 55 -17.77 15.71 6.99
N LEU A 56 -17.66 15.66 8.32
CA LEU A 56 -17.49 16.84 9.16
C LEU A 56 -16.15 17.55 8.89
N ILE A 57 -15.07 16.78 8.70
CA ILE A 57 -13.75 17.32 8.35
C ILE A 57 -13.82 18.04 7.00
N LEU A 58 -14.39 17.40 5.98
CA LEU A 58 -14.47 17.97 4.63
C LEU A 58 -15.41 19.17 4.52
N GLN A 59 -16.44 19.28 5.36
CA GLN A 59 -17.31 20.47 5.42
C GLN A 59 -16.56 21.76 5.75
N SER A 60 -15.42 21.68 6.43
CA SER A 60 -14.57 22.84 6.71
C SER A 60 -13.76 23.31 5.48
N THR A 61 -13.76 22.53 4.40
CA THR A 61 -13.03 22.83 3.16
C THR A 61 -13.95 23.39 2.09
N SER A 62 -13.45 24.33 1.28
CA SER A 62 -14.19 24.93 0.16
C SER A 62 -14.08 24.12 -1.15
N LEU A 63 -13.47 22.94 -1.12
CA LEU A 63 -13.12 22.16 -2.32
C LEU A 63 -14.28 21.33 -2.90
N GLY A 64 -15.44 21.28 -2.22
CA GLY A 64 -16.61 20.53 -2.70
C GLY A 64 -16.36 19.03 -2.85
N ILE A 65 -15.45 18.48 -2.03
CA ILE A 65 -15.08 17.05 -2.04
C ILE A 65 -16.16 16.25 -1.32
N GLN A 66 -16.58 15.16 -1.94
CA GLN A 66 -17.49 14.21 -1.30
C GLN A 66 -16.69 13.28 -0.39
N PRO A 67 -17.23 12.92 0.79
CA PRO A 67 -16.56 11.98 1.67
C PRO A 67 -16.52 10.59 1.00
N GLU A 68 -15.31 10.05 0.92
CA GLU A 68 -15.00 8.71 0.47
C GLU A 68 -14.17 8.02 1.54
N GLN A 69 -14.11 6.68 1.49
CA GLN A 69 -13.38 5.88 2.45
C GLN A 69 -12.84 4.61 1.78
N THR A 70 -11.62 4.20 2.13
CA THR A 70 -11.12 2.87 1.75
C THR A 70 -11.58 1.84 2.78
N LEU A 71 -12.25 0.80 2.31
CA LEU A 71 -12.66 -0.37 3.07
C LEU A 71 -11.59 -1.46 2.94
N VAL A 72 -11.18 -2.00 4.08
CA VAL A 72 -10.37 -3.21 4.20
C VAL A 72 -11.29 -4.37 4.52
N LEU A 73 -11.38 -5.35 3.63
CA LEU A 73 -12.17 -6.56 3.83
C LEU A 73 -11.23 -7.76 3.91
N GLU A 74 -11.12 -8.36 5.09
CA GLU A 74 -10.39 -9.62 5.26
C GLU A 74 -11.37 -10.79 5.15
N THR A 75 -11.02 -11.77 4.33
CA THR A 75 -11.83 -12.94 4.06
C THR A 75 -11.10 -14.22 4.41
N VAL A 76 -11.86 -15.28 4.74
CA VAL A 76 -11.35 -16.65 4.88
C VAL A 76 -11.78 -17.46 3.65
N GLY A 77 -10.82 -18.18 3.07
CA GLY A 77 -10.99 -18.86 1.80
C GLY A 77 -10.95 -17.91 0.59
N SER A 78 -11.22 -18.45 -0.59
CA SER A 78 -11.29 -17.65 -1.82
C SER A 78 -12.73 -17.20 -2.07
N VAL A 79 -12.90 -15.92 -2.42
CA VAL A 79 -14.21 -15.37 -2.79
C VAL A 79 -14.25 -15.14 -4.30
N GLU A 80 -14.45 -16.22 -5.05
CA GLU A 80 -14.59 -16.13 -6.50
C GLU A 80 -15.75 -15.20 -6.87
N ARG A 81 -15.54 -14.34 -7.87
CA ARG A 81 -16.54 -13.40 -8.43
C ARG A 81 -16.99 -12.27 -7.49
N PHE A 82 -16.39 -12.11 -6.30
CA PHE A 82 -16.69 -10.97 -5.43
C PHE A 82 -16.45 -9.62 -6.13
N ILE A 83 -15.32 -9.48 -6.82
CA ILE A 83 -14.98 -8.26 -7.58
C ILE A 83 -16.06 -7.91 -8.64
N ASN A 84 -16.72 -8.92 -9.22
CA ASN A 84 -17.81 -8.68 -10.16
C ASN A 84 -19.06 -8.11 -9.47
N ALA A 85 -19.33 -8.49 -8.21
CA ALA A 85 -20.42 -7.93 -7.42
C ALA A 85 -20.10 -6.50 -6.95
N VAL A 86 -18.84 -6.23 -6.57
CA VAL A 86 -18.37 -4.86 -6.24
C VAL A 86 -18.67 -3.90 -7.40
N LYS A 87 -18.32 -4.30 -8.64
CA LYS A 87 -18.58 -3.52 -9.86
C LYS A 87 -20.07 -3.25 -10.16
N LYS A 88 -21.00 -3.92 -9.47
CA LYS A 88 -22.46 -3.69 -9.64
C LYS A 88 -23.00 -2.61 -8.71
N ILE A 89 -22.31 -2.31 -7.62
CA ILE A 89 -22.69 -1.24 -6.71
C ILE A 89 -21.96 0.01 -7.18
N SER A 90 -22.70 0.94 -7.78
CA SER A 90 -22.13 2.22 -8.19
C SER A 90 -21.57 2.94 -6.96
N GLY A 91 -20.40 3.57 -7.07
CA GLY A 91 -19.71 4.20 -5.94
C GLY A 91 -18.74 3.28 -5.19
N LEU A 92 -18.70 1.98 -5.50
CA LEU A 92 -17.60 1.11 -5.11
C LEU A 92 -16.55 1.03 -6.21
N GLU A 93 -15.28 1.13 -5.83
CA GLU A 93 -14.13 0.96 -6.72
C GLU A 93 -13.12 0.02 -6.07
N TRP A 94 -12.71 -1.02 -6.80
CA TRP A 94 -11.70 -1.97 -6.35
C TRP A 94 -10.30 -1.36 -6.54
N LEU A 95 -9.50 -1.37 -5.47
CA LEU A 95 -8.15 -0.78 -5.43
C LEU A 95 -7.05 -1.84 -5.45
N GLY A 96 -7.28 -2.99 -4.81
CA GLY A 96 -6.27 -4.05 -4.73
C GLY A 96 -6.74 -5.30 -4.00
N GLU A 97 -5.94 -6.35 -4.11
CA GLU A 97 -6.12 -7.60 -3.36
C GLU A 97 -4.76 -8.16 -2.91
N LEU A 98 -4.73 -8.76 -1.72
CA LEU A 98 -3.55 -9.44 -1.18
C LEU A 98 -3.95 -10.83 -0.67
N GLU A 99 -3.12 -11.84 -0.90
CA GLU A 99 -3.30 -13.16 -0.30
C GLU A 99 -2.88 -13.14 1.17
N LEU A 100 -3.68 -13.77 2.03
CA LEU A 100 -3.37 -13.95 3.44
C LEU A 100 -3.12 -15.44 3.70
N THR A 101 -1.94 -15.79 4.24
CA THR A 101 -1.55 -17.19 4.47
C THR A 101 -1.57 -17.62 5.94
N ASP A 102 -1.59 -16.66 6.86
CA ASP A 102 -1.35 -16.90 8.30
C ASP A 102 -2.47 -16.35 9.18
N ILE A 103 -3.72 -16.53 8.75
CA ILE A 103 -4.92 -16.11 9.48
C ILE A 103 -5.10 -17.01 10.72
N ASP A 104 -5.03 -16.44 11.92
CA ASP A 104 -5.38 -17.16 13.16
C ASP A 104 -6.82 -17.70 13.13
N PRO A 105 -7.06 -18.98 13.50
CA PRO A 105 -8.40 -19.48 13.78
C PRO A 105 -9.13 -18.64 14.81
N GLY A 106 -10.45 -18.58 14.69
CA GLY A 106 -11.30 -17.78 15.58
C GLY A 106 -12.48 -17.20 14.83
N ASP A 107 -13.30 -16.42 15.54
CA ASP A 107 -14.50 -15.79 14.96
C ASP A 107 -15.52 -16.79 14.35
N GLY A 108 -15.39 -18.08 14.69
CA GLY A 108 -16.16 -19.18 14.10
C GLY A 108 -15.54 -19.81 12.85
N PHE A 109 -14.37 -19.34 12.39
CA PHE A 109 -13.59 -19.90 11.28
C PHE A 109 -12.48 -20.79 11.81
N GLU A 110 -12.54 -22.09 11.50
CA GLU A 110 -11.58 -23.12 11.93
C GLU A 110 -11.43 -24.18 10.84
N ASP A 111 -10.26 -24.82 10.70
CA ASP A 111 -10.11 -26.00 9.84
C ASP A 111 -10.84 -27.19 10.51
N GLU A 112 -11.72 -27.89 9.79
CA GLU A 112 -12.52 -28.99 10.38
C GLU A 112 -11.67 -30.14 10.95
N ARG A 113 -10.41 -30.31 10.50
CA ARG A 113 -9.54 -31.40 10.94
C ARG A 113 -8.53 -30.96 11.99
N ASP A 114 -8.13 -29.70 11.96
CA ASP A 114 -7.09 -29.15 12.82
C ASP A 114 -7.47 -27.74 13.28
N PRO A 115 -8.22 -27.61 14.39
CA PRO A 115 -8.78 -26.33 14.83
C PRO A 115 -7.75 -25.22 15.11
N ASP A 116 -6.50 -25.58 15.43
CA ASP A 116 -5.43 -24.62 15.75
C ASP A 116 -4.66 -24.16 14.51
N LYS A 117 -4.96 -24.73 13.35
CA LYS A 117 -4.21 -24.49 12.12
C LYS A 117 -4.54 -23.14 11.50
N LYS A 118 -3.49 -22.40 11.13
CA LYS A 118 -3.61 -21.16 10.36
C LYS A 118 -4.43 -21.36 9.08
N LEU A 119 -5.31 -20.40 8.82
CA LEU A 119 -6.20 -20.35 7.67
C LEU A 119 -5.60 -19.46 6.58
N THR A 120 -6.10 -19.66 5.37
CA THR A 120 -5.76 -18.83 4.20
C THR A 120 -6.96 -18.02 3.77
N GLY A 121 -6.73 -16.87 3.15
CA GLY A 121 -7.78 -15.95 2.75
C GLY A 121 -7.28 -14.84 1.84
N GLN A 122 -8.10 -13.79 1.71
CA GLN A 122 -7.78 -12.63 0.88
C GLN A 122 -8.15 -11.34 1.60
N LEU A 123 -7.30 -10.32 1.47
CA LEU A 123 -7.58 -8.95 1.86
C LEU A 123 -7.98 -8.18 0.60
N PHE A 124 -9.14 -7.52 0.61
CA PHE A 124 -9.59 -6.65 -0.47
C PHE A 124 -9.61 -5.20 -0.02
N LEU A 125 -9.13 -4.32 -0.90
CA LEU A 125 -9.16 -2.87 -0.72
C LEU A 125 -10.20 -2.29 -1.67
N ILE A 126 -11.22 -1.63 -1.12
CA ILE A 126 -12.35 -1.10 -1.89
C ILE A 126 -12.63 0.32 -1.45
N MET A 127 -12.53 1.28 -2.38
CA MET A 127 -13.03 2.63 -2.16
C MET A 127 -14.55 2.64 -2.16
N THR A 128 -15.15 3.41 -1.26
CA THR A 128 -16.59 3.64 -1.21
C THR A 128 -16.90 5.13 -1.02
N ASP A 129 -17.91 5.62 -1.73
CA ASP A 129 -18.62 6.84 -1.33
C ASP A 129 -19.67 6.54 -0.25
N ARG A 130 -20.30 7.59 0.30
CA ARG A 130 -21.37 7.45 1.30
C ARG A 130 -22.56 6.63 0.80
N ARG A 131 -23.01 6.85 -0.44
CA ARG A 131 -24.20 6.17 -0.97
C ARG A 131 -23.96 4.68 -1.12
N ALA A 132 -22.78 4.30 -1.60
CA ALA A 132 -22.37 2.91 -1.76
C ALA A 132 -22.18 2.22 -0.41
N LEU A 133 -21.68 2.92 0.60
CA LEU A 133 -21.59 2.39 1.97
C LEU A 133 -22.98 2.14 2.58
N ASP A 134 -23.91 3.08 2.39
CA ASP A 134 -25.31 2.93 2.82
C ASP A 134 -25.99 1.75 2.10
N GLU A 135 -25.70 1.54 0.82
CA GLU A 135 -26.18 0.38 0.04
C GLU A 135 -25.60 -0.94 0.56
N LEU A 136 -24.28 -1.01 0.83
CA LEU A 136 -23.63 -2.17 1.44
C LEU A 136 -24.25 -2.52 2.79
N LEU A 137 -24.51 -1.51 3.62
CA LEU A 137 -25.17 -1.69 4.92
C LEU A 137 -26.62 -2.17 4.77
N SER A 138 -27.36 -1.65 3.79
CA SER A 138 -28.71 -2.11 3.49
C SER A 138 -28.74 -3.60 3.13
N LEU A 139 -27.80 -4.03 2.27
CA LEU A 139 -27.63 -5.44 1.91
C LEU A 139 -27.25 -6.30 3.13
N PHE A 140 -26.33 -5.83 3.97
CA PHE A 140 -25.96 -6.52 5.20
C PHE A 140 -27.14 -6.66 6.17
N ASN A 141 -27.92 -5.59 6.39
CA ASN A 141 -29.10 -5.62 7.24
C ASN A 141 -30.17 -6.57 6.70
N LYS A 142 -30.39 -6.58 5.37
CA LYS A 142 -31.31 -7.51 4.72
C LYS A 142 -30.90 -8.97 4.96
N TRP A 143 -29.63 -9.29 4.80
CA TRP A 143 -29.11 -10.63 5.08
C TRP A 143 -29.19 -10.99 6.57
N ARG A 144 -28.96 -10.03 7.47
CA ARG A 144 -29.09 -10.24 8.92
C ARG A 144 -30.54 -10.56 9.32
N GLU A 145 -31.52 -9.91 8.72
CA GLU A 145 -32.95 -10.13 9.00
C GLU A 145 -33.44 -11.47 8.47
N ASP A 146 -33.03 -11.83 7.25
CA ASP A 146 -33.33 -13.11 6.62
C ASP A 146 -32.13 -13.60 5.78
N PRO A 147 -31.31 -14.52 6.32
CA PRO A 147 -30.13 -15.05 5.62
C PRO A 147 -30.44 -15.79 4.31
N GLU A 148 -31.69 -16.23 4.12
CA GLU A 148 -32.15 -16.93 2.92
C GLU A 148 -32.78 -15.97 1.90
N ALA A 149 -33.01 -14.70 2.25
CA ALA A 149 -33.62 -13.73 1.37
C ALA A 149 -32.88 -13.61 0.02
N PRO A 150 -33.64 -13.42 -1.09
CA PRO A 150 -33.04 -13.20 -2.39
C PRO A 150 -32.37 -11.82 -2.46
N PHE A 151 -31.15 -11.80 -2.98
CA PHE A 151 -30.43 -10.55 -3.30
C PHE A 151 -30.76 -10.08 -4.72
N PRO A 152 -30.63 -8.77 -5.02
CA PRO A 152 -30.74 -8.29 -6.38
C PRO A 152 -29.83 -9.06 -7.35
N LYS A 153 -30.25 -9.14 -8.62
CA LYS A 153 -29.53 -9.92 -9.65
C LYS A 153 -28.07 -9.47 -9.73
N GLY A 154 -27.14 -10.43 -9.60
CA GLY A 154 -25.70 -10.18 -9.64
C GLY A 154 -25.04 -9.90 -8.29
N LEU A 155 -25.81 -9.74 -7.21
CA LEU A 155 -25.30 -9.49 -5.86
C LEU A 155 -25.30 -10.74 -4.95
N ALA A 156 -25.61 -11.92 -5.49
CA ALA A 156 -25.49 -13.18 -4.73
C ALA A 156 -24.06 -13.38 -4.13
N PRO A 157 -22.96 -13.07 -4.84
CA PRO A 157 -21.62 -13.16 -4.23
C PRO A 157 -21.42 -12.25 -3.01
N MET A 158 -22.15 -11.13 -2.91
CA MET A 158 -22.10 -10.27 -1.72
C MET A 158 -22.79 -10.93 -0.51
N LYS A 159 -23.89 -11.65 -0.75
CA LYS A 159 -24.54 -12.46 0.29
C LYS A 159 -23.60 -13.57 0.77
N ASP A 160 -22.96 -14.27 -0.17
CA ASP A 160 -22.01 -15.35 0.15
C ASP A 160 -20.81 -14.81 0.91
N LEU A 161 -20.32 -13.62 0.56
CA LEU A 161 -19.28 -12.92 1.32
C LEU A 161 -19.70 -12.73 2.77
N PHE A 162 -20.86 -12.09 3.03
CA PHE A 162 -21.32 -11.87 4.42
C PHE A 162 -21.48 -13.17 5.19
N ARG A 163 -22.01 -14.20 4.53
CA ARG A 163 -22.37 -15.47 5.17
C ARG A 163 -21.17 -16.37 5.43
N TYR A 164 -20.23 -16.48 4.50
CA TYR A 164 -19.25 -17.57 4.49
C TYR A 164 -17.80 -17.13 4.54
N HIS A 165 -17.49 -15.88 4.19
CA HIS A 165 -16.11 -15.51 3.92
C HIS A 165 -15.63 -14.30 4.71
N LEU A 166 -16.48 -13.30 4.95
CA LEU A 166 -16.07 -12.04 5.54
C LEU A 166 -15.68 -12.23 6.99
N ARG A 167 -14.39 -12.14 7.28
CA ARG A 167 -13.88 -12.12 8.64
C ARG A 167 -13.99 -10.71 9.18
N THR A 168 -13.28 -9.74 8.63
CA THR A 168 -13.30 -8.38 9.16
C THR A 168 -13.61 -7.38 8.05
N ILE A 169 -14.25 -6.28 8.44
CA ILE A 169 -14.42 -5.11 7.59
C ILE A 169 -14.13 -3.85 8.41
N ARG A 170 -13.24 -3.00 7.93
CA ARG A 170 -12.82 -1.80 8.68
C ARG A 170 -12.34 -0.69 7.73
N PRO A 171 -12.21 0.56 8.21
CA PRO A 171 -11.51 1.61 7.47
C PRO A 171 -10.05 1.22 7.24
N TRP A 172 -9.46 1.71 6.14
CA TRP A 172 -8.03 1.96 6.07
C TRP A 172 -7.69 3.15 6.97
N ASP A 173 -6.95 2.92 8.04
CA ASP A 173 -6.74 3.89 9.12
C ASP A 173 -5.32 4.48 9.13
N ALA A 174 -5.06 5.36 10.10
CA ALA A 174 -3.78 6.06 10.19
C ALA A 174 -2.60 5.09 10.41
N GLN A 175 -2.83 3.96 11.08
CA GLN A 175 -1.79 2.96 11.30
C GLN A 175 -1.46 2.24 9.99
N ASP A 176 -2.48 1.85 9.21
CA ASP A 176 -2.27 1.22 7.90
C ASP A 176 -1.39 2.05 6.98
N ARG A 177 -1.56 3.39 6.99
CA ARG A 177 -0.82 4.32 6.14
C ARG A 177 0.68 4.38 6.43
N ILE A 178 1.12 3.99 7.63
CA ILE A 178 2.53 4.11 8.05
C ILE A 178 3.16 2.78 8.46
N ARG A 179 2.35 1.73 8.60
CA ARG A 179 2.80 0.40 9.00
C ARG A 179 3.80 -0.09 7.97
N ASP A 180 4.95 -0.55 8.46
CA ASP A 180 6.03 -1.10 7.64
C ASP A 180 6.65 -0.12 6.62
N THR A 181 6.34 1.19 6.70
CA THR A 181 6.95 2.21 5.81
C THR A 181 8.27 2.76 6.36
N GLY A 182 8.53 2.59 7.67
CA GLY A 182 9.69 3.16 8.37
C GLY A 182 9.57 4.65 8.70
N LEU A 183 8.43 5.29 8.39
CA LEU A 183 8.21 6.72 8.62
C LEU A 183 8.30 7.07 10.11
N TRP A 184 7.75 6.21 10.96
CA TRP A 184 7.67 6.45 12.39
C TRP A 184 9.05 6.51 13.03
N GLU A 185 9.93 5.56 12.68
CA GLU A 185 11.32 5.50 13.14
C GLU A 185 12.11 6.70 12.61
N ASP A 186 12.01 6.99 11.31
CA ASP A 186 12.72 8.11 10.67
C ASP A 186 12.34 9.47 11.29
N TRP A 187 11.05 9.75 11.46
CA TRP A 187 10.61 11.02 12.04
C TRP A 187 11.02 11.15 13.51
N LYS A 188 11.01 10.05 14.28
CA LYS A 188 11.53 10.06 15.66
C LYS A 188 13.01 10.42 15.70
N GLU A 189 13.82 9.78 14.88
CA GLU A 189 15.26 10.07 14.78
C GLU A 189 15.50 11.54 14.41
N ARG A 190 14.76 12.08 13.43
CA ARG A 190 14.86 13.49 13.04
C ARG A 190 14.49 14.47 14.16
N ILE A 191 13.51 14.12 14.99
CA ILE A 191 13.14 14.91 16.17
C ILE A 191 14.27 14.92 17.19
N GLU A 192 14.86 13.75 17.47
CA GLU A 192 15.98 13.63 18.41
C GLU A 192 17.20 14.43 17.95
N HIS A 193 17.44 14.49 16.64
CA HIS A 193 18.51 15.28 16.04
C HIS A 193 18.16 16.76 15.77
N GLY A 194 16.99 17.22 16.20
CA GLY A 194 16.62 18.64 16.15
C GLY A 194 16.47 19.21 14.74
N GLN A 195 16.04 18.40 13.76
CA GLN A 195 15.75 18.89 12.41
C GLN A 195 14.61 19.91 12.44
N GLU A 196 14.63 20.93 11.57
CA GLU A 196 13.56 21.95 11.55
C GLU A 196 12.28 21.46 10.83
N THR A 197 12.47 20.60 9.83
CA THR A 197 11.40 20.02 9.02
C THR A 197 11.63 18.53 8.83
N VAL A 198 10.55 17.78 8.60
CA VAL A 198 10.63 16.38 8.20
C VAL A 198 10.08 16.22 6.78
N PRO A 199 10.84 15.58 5.87
CA PRO A 199 10.33 15.25 4.55
C PRO A 199 9.44 14.01 4.63
N PHE A 200 8.55 13.88 3.65
CA PHE A 200 7.74 12.68 3.46
C PHE A 200 7.42 12.48 1.99
N GLU A 201 7.14 11.23 1.65
CA GLU A 201 6.50 10.83 0.41
C GLU A 201 5.13 10.26 0.74
N VAL A 202 4.10 10.73 0.05
CA VAL A 202 2.75 10.19 0.11
C VAL A 202 2.49 9.43 -1.18
N GLU A 203 2.14 8.15 -1.04
CA GLU A 203 1.52 7.39 -2.11
C GLU A 203 0.00 7.51 -1.98
N LEU A 204 -0.64 8.10 -2.99
CA LEU A 204 -2.09 8.22 -3.07
C LEU A 204 -2.68 7.00 -3.75
N TRP A 205 -3.89 6.62 -3.35
CA TRP A 205 -4.67 5.64 -4.11
C TRP A 205 -4.89 6.15 -5.53
N TYR A 206 -4.30 5.46 -6.51
CA TYR A 206 -4.45 5.85 -7.90
C TYR A 206 -5.92 5.78 -8.34
N ARG A 207 -6.44 6.92 -8.82
CA ARG A 207 -7.78 7.01 -9.40
C ARG A 207 -7.69 7.02 -10.91
N ASN A 208 -8.53 6.25 -11.59
CA ASN A 208 -8.57 6.27 -13.06
C ASN A 208 -9.02 7.64 -13.62
N ASP A 209 -9.93 8.34 -12.91
CA ASP A 209 -10.41 9.67 -13.28
C ASP A 209 -9.38 10.77 -12.95
N PRO A 210 -8.84 11.50 -13.95
CA PRO A 210 -7.90 12.60 -13.72
C PRO A 210 -8.44 13.70 -12.82
N ASN A 211 -9.74 13.99 -12.85
CA ASN A 211 -10.33 15.03 -12.01
C ASN A 211 -10.31 14.63 -10.53
N ARG A 212 -10.50 13.33 -10.24
CA ARG A 212 -10.38 12.81 -8.87
C ARG A 212 -8.94 12.88 -8.37
N ARG A 213 -7.96 12.54 -9.23
CA ARG A 213 -6.52 12.71 -8.90
C ARG A 213 -6.19 14.17 -8.59
N GLN A 214 -6.69 15.12 -9.39
CA GLN A 214 -6.45 16.55 -9.16
C GLN A 214 -7.07 17.04 -7.84
N LYS A 215 -8.29 16.58 -7.50
CA LYS A 215 -8.94 16.92 -6.22
C LYS A 215 -8.18 16.36 -5.01
N ALA A 216 -7.69 15.12 -5.11
CA ALA A 216 -6.86 14.52 -4.06
C ALA A 216 -5.57 15.33 -3.84
N ASN A 217 -4.89 15.74 -4.92
CA ASN A 217 -3.71 16.62 -4.83
C ASN A 217 -4.04 17.96 -4.17
N ALA A 218 -5.10 18.64 -4.61
CA ALA A 218 -5.49 19.94 -4.07
C ALA A 218 -5.86 19.85 -2.57
N TYR A 219 -6.51 18.76 -2.16
CA TYR A 219 -6.84 18.52 -0.76
C TYR A 219 -5.59 18.25 0.08
N LEU A 220 -4.70 17.37 -0.39
CA LEU A 220 -3.44 17.08 0.29
C LEU A 220 -2.58 18.34 0.43
N GLU A 221 -2.47 19.13 -0.64
CA GLU A 221 -1.74 20.40 -0.61
C GLU A 221 -2.35 21.36 0.42
N ASN A 222 -3.67 21.49 0.48
CA ASN A 222 -4.34 22.31 1.50
C ASN A 222 -4.06 21.82 2.93
N VAL A 223 -4.08 20.51 3.15
CA VAL A 223 -3.76 19.90 4.45
C VAL A 223 -2.32 20.20 4.85
N VAL A 224 -1.37 20.00 3.93
CA VAL A 224 0.06 20.25 4.18
C VAL A 224 0.33 21.73 4.45
N GLN A 225 -0.30 22.64 3.69
CA GLN A 225 -0.22 24.09 3.92
C GLN A 225 -0.79 24.49 5.29
N THR A 226 -1.89 23.85 5.72
CA THR A 226 -2.48 24.09 7.05
C THR A 226 -1.54 23.67 8.18
N LEU A 227 -0.73 22.64 7.94
CA LEU A 227 0.37 22.22 8.82
C LEU A 227 1.62 23.10 8.66
N GLY A 228 1.58 24.19 7.89
CA GLY A 228 2.73 25.05 7.64
C GLY A 228 3.85 24.40 6.82
N GLY A 229 3.54 23.30 6.12
CA GLY A 229 4.46 22.62 5.22
C GLY A 229 4.27 23.03 3.76
N GLU A 230 4.97 22.33 2.88
CA GLU A 230 4.86 22.50 1.43
C GLU A 230 4.98 21.18 0.68
N ILE A 231 4.37 21.13 -0.50
CA ILE A 231 4.57 20.06 -1.49
C ILE A 231 5.72 20.46 -2.41
N THR A 232 6.70 19.58 -2.57
CA THR A 232 7.91 19.83 -3.37
C THR A 232 7.83 19.21 -4.76
N SER A 233 7.17 18.07 -4.92
CA SER A 233 7.01 17.40 -6.20
C SER A 233 5.77 16.50 -6.23
N GLN A 234 5.29 16.20 -7.43
CA GLN A 234 4.17 15.28 -7.69
C GLN A 234 4.52 14.41 -8.89
N CYS A 235 4.16 13.14 -8.84
CA CYS A 235 4.41 12.18 -9.93
C CYS A 235 3.16 11.33 -10.15
N VAL A 236 2.79 11.13 -11.42
CA VAL A 236 1.73 10.21 -11.81
C VAL A 236 2.26 9.35 -12.94
N ILE A 237 2.27 8.02 -12.75
CA ILE A 237 2.68 7.05 -13.76
C ILE A 237 1.51 6.10 -14.00
N PRO A 238 0.62 6.40 -14.98
CA PRO A 238 -0.58 5.61 -15.25
C PRO A 238 -0.32 4.13 -15.53
N GLU A 239 0.81 3.80 -16.15
CA GLU A 239 1.19 2.46 -16.60
C GLU A 239 1.31 1.47 -15.45
N ILE A 240 1.69 1.97 -14.27
CA ILE A 240 1.83 1.18 -13.04
C ILE A 240 0.83 1.62 -11.96
N ALA A 241 -0.16 2.44 -12.33
CA ALA A 241 -1.14 3.02 -11.41
C ALA A 241 -0.46 3.70 -10.19
N TYR A 242 0.61 4.47 -10.43
CA TYR A 242 1.33 5.19 -9.39
C TYR A 242 0.89 6.65 -9.31
N HIS A 243 0.71 7.16 -8.08
CA HIS A 243 0.44 8.56 -7.80
C HIS A 243 1.16 8.98 -6.51
N GLY A 244 2.36 9.54 -6.67
CA GLY A 244 3.21 9.98 -5.57
C GLY A 244 3.22 11.49 -5.38
N VAL A 245 3.38 11.94 -4.13
CA VAL A 245 3.53 13.34 -3.75
C VAL A 245 4.65 13.47 -2.72
N LEU A 246 5.65 14.30 -3.02
CA LEU A 246 6.72 14.63 -2.09
C LEU A 246 6.43 15.95 -1.39
N GLY A 247 6.70 16.01 -0.09
CA GLY A 247 6.52 17.23 0.68
C GLY A 247 7.39 17.26 1.93
N ARG A 248 7.25 18.36 2.68
CA ARG A 248 7.86 18.53 3.99
C ARG A 248 6.95 19.33 4.90
N ILE A 249 7.03 19.02 6.19
CA ILE A 249 6.27 19.70 7.25
C ILE A 249 7.20 20.13 8.39
N PRO A 250 6.89 21.24 9.08
CA PRO A 250 7.63 21.67 10.27
C PRO A 250 7.60 20.61 11.36
N ILE A 251 8.75 20.35 11.98
CA ILE A 251 8.89 19.27 12.96
C ILE A 251 7.98 19.44 14.19
N LYS A 252 7.70 20.71 14.54
CA LYS A 252 6.83 21.08 15.67
C LYS A 252 5.39 20.57 15.53
N GLU A 253 4.92 20.41 14.30
CA GLU A 253 3.57 19.89 14.03
C GLU A 253 3.55 18.38 14.15
N VAL A 254 4.68 17.70 13.93
CA VAL A 254 4.81 16.25 14.00
C VAL A 254 5.04 15.78 15.44
N SER A 255 5.87 16.51 16.18
CA SER A 255 6.29 16.11 17.53
C SER A 255 5.14 15.94 18.52
N GLN A 256 4.02 16.65 18.32
CA GLN A 256 2.83 16.52 19.15
C GLN A 256 2.11 15.17 18.97
N PHE A 257 2.18 14.57 17.78
CA PHE A 257 1.44 13.35 17.43
C PHE A 257 2.30 12.08 17.48
N LEU A 258 3.63 12.22 17.49
CA LEU A 258 4.55 11.09 17.66
C LEU A 258 4.76 10.66 19.12
N LEU A 259 4.11 11.33 20.08
CA LEU A 259 4.19 10.97 21.50
C LEU A 259 3.52 9.62 21.77
N GLN A 260 2.43 9.27 21.08
CA GLN A 260 1.69 8.02 21.23
C GLN A 260 1.14 7.55 19.88
N VAL A 261 1.04 6.24 19.67
CA VAL A 261 0.45 5.68 18.43
C VAL A 261 -1.03 6.06 18.31
N ASP A 262 -1.76 6.16 19.42
CA ASP A 262 -3.18 6.48 19.41
C ASP A 262 -3.46 7.92 18.93
N THR A 263 -2.49 8.84 19.05
CA THR A 263 -2.63 10.21 18.55
C THR A 263 -2.46 10.34 17.03
N LEU A 264 -2.02 9.28 16.34
CA LEU A 264 -1.89 9.27 14.88
C LEU A 264 -3.20 9.58 14.16
N ALA A 265 -4.32 9.07 14.69
CA ALA A 265 -5.64 9.26 14.10
C ALA A 265 -6.12 10.73 14.12
N ASP A 266 -5.49 11.57 14.93
CA ASP A 266 -5.79 12.99 15.06
C ASP A 266 -4.86 13.86 14.21
N PHE A 267 -3.78 13.28 13.66
CA PHE A 267 -2.88 14.00 12.78
C PHE A 267 -3.52 14.22 11.41
N ARG A 268 -3.68 15.50 11.01
CA ARG A 268 -4.43 15.89 9.81
C ARG A 268 -3.96 15.23 8.52
N LEU A 269 -2.66 14.97 8.37
CA LEU A 269 -2.11 14.27 7.21
C LEU A 269 -2.71 12.85 7.12
N PHE A 270 -2.77 12.11 8.22
CA PHE A 270 -3.26 10.73 8.26
C PHE A 270 -4.79 10.61 8.23
N GLN A 271 -5.52 11.73 8.26
CA GLN A 271 -6.97 11.79 8.04
C GLN A 271 -7.35 11.90 6.55
N CYS A 272 -6.36 11.98 5.65
CA CYS A 272 -6.61 12.01 4.22
C CYS A 272 -6.94 10.60 3.71
N GLU A 273 -8.18 10.40 3.25
CA GLU A 273 -8.68 9.10 2.76
C GLU A 273 -8.06 8.68 1.42
N ASP A 274 -7.57 9.64 0.64
CA ASP A 274 -6.84 9.36 -0.60
C ASP A 274 -5.41 8.85 -0.36
N ILE A 275 -4.87 8.93 0.85
CA ILE A 275 -3.53 8.42 1.17
C ILE A 275 -3.59 6.90 1.34
N MET A 276 -2.79 6.20 0.53
CA MET A 276 -2.50 4.78 0.68
C MET A 276 -1.37 4.62 1.71
N TYR A 277 -0.20 5.21 1.44
CA TYR A 277 0.97 5.14 2.32
C TYR A 277 1.64 6.50 2.51
N VAL A 278 2.36 6.62 3.63
CA VAL A 278 3.29 7.71 3.89
C VAL A 278 4.65 7.11 4.24
N HIS A 279 5.64 7.42 3.40
CA HIS A 279 7.01 6.94 3.49
C HIS A 279 7.95 8.05 3.93
N PRO A 280 9.03 7.72 4.66
CA PRO A 280 10.11 8.66 4.88
C PRO A 280 10.83 8.91 3.55
N VAL A 281 11.38 10.11 3.38
CA VAL A 281 12.27 10.38 2.25
C VAL A 281 13.69 10.00 2.66
N GLY A 282 14.14 8.85 2.16
CA GLY A 282 15.50 8.38 2.37
C GLY A 282 16.53 9.21 1.61
N GLN A 283 17.73 9.30 2.17
CA GLN A 283 18.93 9.55 1.40
C GLN A 283 19.66 8.22 1.25
N CYS A 284 19.94 7.80 0.02
CA CYS A 284 20.90 6.71 -0.18
C CYS A 284 22.30 7.24 0.16
N ALA A 285 22.79 6.90 1.34
CA ALA A 285 24.17 7.16 1.73
C ALA A 285 25.01 5.91 1.41
N ILE A 286 25.89 6.03 0.41
CA ILE A 286 26.88 4.99 0.15
C ILE A 286 27.90 5.08 1.29
N ARG A 287 28.02 4.01 2.09
CA ARG A 287 29.12 3.90 3.06
C ARG A 287 30.40 3.75 2.26
N ILE A 288 31.24 4.79 2.26
CA ILE A 288 32.60 4.69 1.76
C ILE A 288 33.38 3.86 2.78
N PRO A 289 33.92 2.68 2.42
CA PRO A 289 34.74 1.91 3.34
C PRO A 289 35.93 2.77 3.80
N GLU A 290 36.08 2.98 5.10
CA GLU A 290 37.26 3.66 5.67
C GLU A 290 38.52 2.80 5.46
N ASP A 291 38.34 1.48 5.40
CA ASP A 291 39.38 0.51 5.12
C ASP A 291 39.24 -0.01 3.69
N MET A 292 40.18 0.42 2.84
CA MET A 292 40.29 0.00 1.44
C MET A 292 41.29 -1.17 1.30
N SER A 293 41.77 -1.78 2.38
CA SER A 293 42.77 -2.86 2.34
C SER A 293 42.28 -4.13 1.65
N GLU A 294 40.98 -4.38 1.62
CA GLU A 294 40.34 -5.47 0.86
C GLU A 294 40.05 -5.10 -0.60
N THR A 295 40.29 -3.85 -1.01
CA THR A 295 40.09 -3.45 -2.41
C THR A 295 41.29 -3.89 -3.25
N GLN A 296 41.02 -4.71 -4.27
CA GLN A 296 42.03 -5.03 -5.27
C GLN A 296 42.31 -3.82 -6.14
N HIS A 297 43.59 -3.45 -6.26
CA HIS A 297 44.02 -2.55 -7.32
C HIS A 297 43.71 -3.21 -8.67
N ILE A 298 42.75 -2.65 -9.41
CA ILE A 298 42.50 -3.05 -10.79
C ILE A 298 43.78 -2.73 -11.57
N GLY A 299 44.52 -3.78 -11.93
CA GLY A 299 45.79 -3.67 -12.62
C GLY A 299 45.68 -2.85 -13.91
N GLN A 300 46.82 -2.41 -14.45
CA GLN A 300 46.87 -1.61 -15.68
C GLN A 300 46.20 -2.30 -16.89
N LEU A 301 46.13 -3.63 -16.89
CA LEU A 301 45.48 -4.44 -17.91
C LEU A 301 43.96 -4.43 -17.73
N VAL A 302 43.33 -3.33 -18.16
CA VAL A 302 41.93 -3.40 -18.57
C VAL A 302 41.89 -4.31 -19.78
N ASP A 303 41.00 -5.29 -19.77
CA ASP A 303 40.80 -6.11 -20.95
C ASP A 303 40.57 -5.16 -22.15
N SER A 304 41.36 -5.27 -23.20
CA SER A 304 41.26 -4.35 -24.35
C SER A 304 40.11 -4.76 -25.27
N VAL A 305 39.61 -5.99 -25.10
CA VAL A 305 38.51 -6.52 -25.89
C VAL A 305 37.20 -6.01 -25.31
N LEU A 306 36.47 -5.23 -26.11
CA LEU A 306 35.12 -4.80 -25.78
C LEU A 306 34.17 -6.01 -25.82
N PRO A 307 33.20 -6.07 -24.88
CA PRO A 307 32.20 -7.12 -24.88
C PRO A 307 31.38 -7.07 -26.16
N ARG A 308 30.90 -8.24 -26.61
CA ARG A 308 30.06 -8.38 -27.81
C ARG A 308 28.84 -9.22 -27.47
N GLY A 309 27.74 -8.97 -28.18
CA GLY A 309 26.47 -9.65 -27.99
C GLY A 309 25.50 -8.83 -27.15
N GLU A 310 24.41 -9.47 -26.73
CA GLU A 310 23.35 -8.84 -25.94
C GLU A 310 23.79 -8.63 -24.48
N PRO A 311 23.36 -7.53 -23.84
CA PRO A 311 23.57 -7.31 -22.41
C PRO A 311 23.04 -8.47 -21.56
N ILE A 312 23.80 -8.87 -20.53
CA ILE A 312 23.44 -9.97 -19.62
C ILE A 312 23.03 -9.50 -18.22
N VAL A 313 23.29 -8.23 -17.89
CA VAL A 313 22.96 -7.61 -16.60
C VAL A 313 22.37 -6.23 -16.88
N ALA A 314 21.24 -5.95 -16.22
CA ALA A 314 20.68 -4.61 -16.13
C ALA A 314 20.94 -4.09 -14.71
N LEU A 315 21.46 -2.86 -14.60
CA LEU A 315 21.71 -2.18 -13.34
C LEU A 315 20.79 -0.96 -13.28
N PHE A 316 19.97 -0.88 -12.23
CA PHE A 316 19.11 0.27 -11.94
C PHE A 316 19.82 1.11 -10.88
N ASP A 317 20.49 2.16 -11.32
CA ASP A 317 21.30 3.06 -10.48
C ASP A 317 21.33 4.47 -11.13
N GLY A 318 22.03 5.41 -10.50
CA GLY A 318 22.30 6.72 -11.08
C GLY A 318 23.20 6.66 -12.32
N LEU A 319 23.38 7.82 -12.97
CA LEU A 319 24.15 7.91 -14.20
C LEU A 319 25.63 7.52 -13.98
N PRO A 320 26.15 6.50 -14.70
CA PRO A 320 27.53 6.08 -14.53
C PRO A 320 28.51 7.05 -15.20
N LEU A 321 29.76 7.07 -14.75
CA LEU A 321 30.87 7.71 -15.47
C LEU A 321 31.20 6.88 -16.74
N THR A 322 30.40 7.06 -17.78
CA THR A 322 30.48 6.27 -19.04
C THR A 322 31.85 6.33 -19.70
N LYS A 323 32.58 7.43 -19.54
CA LYS A 323 33.95 7.63 -20.05
C LYS A 323 35.07 7.15 -19.15
N HIS A 324 34.74 6.50 -18.02
CA HIS A 324 35.75 5.87 -17.20
C HIS A 324 36.46 4.76 -17.99
N ARG A 325 37.78 4.65 -17.83
CA ARG A 325 38.66 3.70 -18.54
C ARG A 325 38.15 2.24 -18.51
N LEU A 326 37.44 1.85 -17.45
CA LEU A 326 36.89 0.50 -17.26
C LEU A 326 35.49 0.29 -17.84
N LEU A 327 34.81 1.36 -18.30
CA LEU A 327 33.40 1.34 -18.70
C LEU A 327 33.17 1.84 -20.13
N ASP A 328 34.10 2.62 -20.69
CA ASP A 328 33.94 3.21 -22.04
C ASP A 328 33.76 2.11 -23.11
N GLY A 329 32.67 2.22 -23.86
CA GLY A 329 32.25 1.23 -24.86
C GLY A 329 31.78 -0.11 -24.31
N ARG A 330 31.58 -0.22 -22.99
CA ARG A 330 31.13 -1.46 -22.31
C ARG A 330 29.72 -1.37 -21.71
N LEU A 331 29.14 -0.18 -21.67
CA LEU A 331 27.81 0.08 -21.14
C LEU A 331 26.87 0.55 -22.25
N ILE A 332 25.61 0.11 -22.16
CA ILE A 332 24.49 0.73 -22.84
C ILE A 332 23.76 1.52 -21.76
N VAL A 333 23.67 2.84 -21.93
CA VAL A 333 22.96 3.71 -20.99
C VAL A 333 21.60 4.02 -21.57
N ASP A 334 20.57 3.68 -20.81
CA ASP A 334 19.19 4.09 -21.06
C ASP A 334 18.87 5.21 -20.06
N ASP A 335 18.80 6.44 -20.56
CA ASP A 335 18.51 7.66 -19.78
C ASP A 335 17.20 8.29 -20.27
N PRO A 336 16.04 7.67 -19.96
CA PRO A 336 14.76 8.13 -20.48
C PRO A 336 14.36 9.51 -19.94
N ASP A 337 14.86 9.89 -18.77
CA ASP A 337 14.56 11.16 -18.08
C ASP A 337 15.58 12.27 -18.41
N GLY A 338 16.66 11.95 -19.13
CA GLY A 338 17.67 12.91 -19.56
C GLY A 338 18.55 13.46 -18.43
N PHE A 339 18.79 12.67 -17.38
CA PHE A 339 19.64 13.06 -16.26
C PHE A 339 21.08 13.40 -16.67
N GLU A 340 21.60 12.83 -17.75
CA GLU A 340 22.93 13.14 -18.31
C GLU A 340 23.10 14.64 -18.57
N SER A 341 22.04 15.34 -18.96
CA SER A 341 22.09 16.77 -19.21
C SER A 341 22.36 17.63 -17.95
N ALA A 342 22.09 17.09 -16.76
CA ALA A 342 22.28 17.79 -15.49
C ALA A 342 23.69 17.59 -14.90
N TYR A 343 24.45 16.60 -15.38
CA TYR A 343 25.81 16.36 -14.94
C TYR A 343 26.78 17.32 -15.65
N GLN A 344 27.52 18.11 -14.86
CA GLN A 344 28.62 18.91 -15.39
C GLN A 344 29.82 17.98 -15.63
N ALA A 345 30.28 17.94 -16.88
CA ALA A 345 31.38 17.10 -17.34
C ALA A 345 32.73 17.41 -16.68
#